data_AF-A0A959EB29-F1
#
_entry.id   AF-A0A959EB29-F1
#
_cell.length_a   1.000
_cell.length_b   1.000
_cell.length_c   1.000
_cell.angle_alpha   90.00
_cell.angle_beta   90.00
_cell.angle_gamma   90.00
#
_symmetry.space_group_name_H-M   'P 1'
#
loop_
_entity.id
_entity.type
_entity.pdbx_description
1 polymer ?
#
loop_
_entity_poly.entity_id
_entity_poly.type
_entity_poly.pdbx_seq_one_letter_code
_entity_poly.pdbx_strand_id
1 'polypeptide(L)' 'MPRKKPKKGQPEVHDELKGFDIKINEFGEIITNFDVDKVNEFLNENVDDKKLRDRDGQEEPFREEEEEEE' A
#
# COMPACT_ATOMS: atom_id res chain seq x y z
N MET A 1 3.65 -16.39 27.99
CA MET A 1 2.73 -15.67 27.08
C MET A 1 3.51 -14.56 26.39
N PRO A 2 3.58 -14.50 25.06
CA PRO A 2 4.30 -13.43 24.39
C PRO A 2 3.50 -12.14 24.55
N ARG A 3 4.05 -11.18 25.30
CA ARG A 3 3.47 -9.83 25.42
C ARG A 3 3.66 -9.12 24.09
N LYS A 4 2.54 -8.85 23.39
CA LYS A 4 2.53 -8.03 22.18
C LYS A 4 3.13 -6.67 22.55
N LYS A 5 4.31 -6.34 22.00
CA LYS A 5 4.95 -5.05 22.24
C LYS A 5 4.00 -3.96 21.72
N PRO A 6 3.64 -2.93 22.51
CA PRO A 6 2.88 -1.82 21.99
C PRO A 6 3.74 -1.16 20.91
N LYS A 7 3.22 -1.06 19.68
CA LYS A 7 3.83 -0.26 18.60
C LYS A 7 3.72 1.22 19.01
N LYS A 8 4.58 1.67 19.93
CA LYS A 8 4.70 3.09 20.29
C LYS A 8 5.79 3.69 19.41
N GLY A 9 5.37 4.40 18.38
CA GLY A 9 6.23 5.08 17.41
C GLY A 9 5.41 5.62 16.26
N GLN A 10 5.94 6.61 15.55
CA GLN A 10 5.39 7.00 14.25
C GLN A 10 5.56 5.81 13.28
N PRO A 11 4.61 5.58 12.37
CA PRO A 11 4.80 4.56 11.34
C PRO A 11 6.05 4.87 10.51
N GLU A 12 6.84 3.85 10.19
CA GLU A 12 7.90 3.97 9.18
C GLU A 12 7.22 4.12 7.82
N VAL A 13 7.41 5.29 7.23
CA VAL A 13 6.84 5.72 5.95
C VAL A 13 7.96 6.35 5.12
N HIS A 14 7.73 6.50 3.82
CA HIS A 14 8.67 7.18 2.93
C HIS A 14 8.98 8.59 3.47
N ASP A 15 10.17 9.11 3.19
CA ASP A 15 10.60 10.43 3.69
C ASP A 15 9.60 11.55 3.29
N GLU A 16 8.99 11.41 2.11
CA GLU A 16 7.97 12.34 1.59
C GLU A 16 6.61 12.24 2.30
N LEU A 17 6.35 11.10 2.93
CA LEU A 17 5.14 10.84 3.70
C LEU A 17 5.40 10.95 5.21
N LYS A 18 6.53 11.52 5.63
CA LYS A 18 6.87 11.65 7.06
C LYS A 18 5.79 12.42 7.81
N GLY A 19 5.24 11.80 8.86
CA GLY A 19 4.10 12.34 9.62
C GLY A 19 2.73 11.93 9.09
N PHE A 20 2.67 11.05 8.08
CA PHE A 20 1.45 10.40 7.64
C PHE A 20 0.88 9.51 8.76
N ASP A 21 -0.35 9.82 9.18
CA ASP A 21 -1.13 9.04 10.16
C ASP A 21 -2.47 8.69 9.52
N ILE A 22 -2.83 7.41 9.58
CA ILE A 22 -4.08 6.86 9.05
C ILE A 22 -4.81 6.10 10.16
N LYS A 23 -6.09 6.42 10.34
CA LYS A 23 -6.98 5.79 11.32
C LYS A 23 -8.29 5.42 10.68
N ILE A 24 -8.86 4.30 11.12
CA ILE A 24 -10.18 3.84 10.68
C ILE A 24 -11.13 4.02 11.88
N ASN A 25 -12.26 4.68 11.66
CA ASN A 25 -13.27 4.85 12.70
C ASN A 25 -14.26 3.66 12.73
N GLU A 26 -15.17 3.65 13.69
CA GLU A 26 -16.15 2.56 13.87
C GLU A 26 -17.15 2.43 12.71
N PHE A 27 -17.27 3.49 11.88
CA PHE A 27 -18.11 3.51 10.69
C PHE A 27 -17.36 3.10 9.41
N GLY A 28 -16.07 2.77 9.51
CA GLY A 28 -15.23 2.39 8.37
C GLY A 28 -14.71 3.57 7.55
N GLU A 29 -14.86 4.79 8.03
CA GLU A 29 -14.29 5.98 7.38
C GLU A 29 -12.79 6.07 7.68
N ILE A 30 -12.03 6.43 6.65
CA ILE A 30 -10.58 6.59 6.73
C ILE A 30 -10.30 8.06 7.09
N ILE A 31 -9.69 8.27 8.25
CA ILE A 31 -9.25 9.58 8.73
C ILE A 31 -7.74 9.66 8.54
N THR A 32 -7.29 10.60 7.72
CA THR A 32 -5.87 10.88 7.51
C THR A 32 -5.56 12.34 7.80
N ASN A 33 -4.31 12.64 8.15
CA ASN A 33 -3.82 14.02 8.30
C ASN A 33 -3.38 14.61 6.95
N PHE A 34 -3.08 13.76 5.97
CA PHE A 34 -2.57 14.16 4.66
C PHE A 34 -3.69 14.41 3.66
N ASP A 35 -3.37 15.26 2.68
CA ASP A 35 -4.26 15.52 1.56
C ASP A 35 -4.38 14.28 0.67
N VAL A 36 -5.62 13.91 0.32
CA VAL A 36 -5.89 12.72 -0.51
C VAL A 36 -5.24 12.85 -1.89
N ASP A 37 -5.22 14.07 -2.44
CA ASP A 37 -4.61 14.33 -3.74
C ASP A 37 -3.10 14.06 -3.74
N LYS A 38 -2.39 14.43 -2.67
CA LYS A 38 -0.94 14.16 -2.53
C LYS A 38 -0.65 12.67 -2.39
N VAL A 39 -1.50 11.95 -1.67
CA VAL A 39 -1.38 10.49 -1.54
C VAL A 39 -1.60 9.82 -2.90
N ASN A 40 -2.58 10.28 -3.68
CA ASN A 40 -2.83 9.74 -5.01
C ASN A 40 -1.68 10.02 -5.98
N GLU A 41 -1.12 11.23 -5.98
CA GLU A 41 0.05 11.59 -6.79
C GLU A 41 1.24 10.68 -6.46
N PHE A 42 1.56 10.54 -5.17
CA PHE A 42 2.63 9.65 -4.71
C PHE A 42 2.42 8.19 -5.15
N LEU A 43 1.19 7.69 -5.06
CA LEU A 43 0.86 6.33 -5.48
C LEU A 43 0.96 6.15 -6.99
N ASN A 44 0.50 7.11 -7.79
CA ASN A 44 0.60 7.06 -9.25
C ASN A 44 2.05 7.07 -9.75
N GLU A 45 2.96 7.76 -9.04
CA GLU A 45 4.38 7.82 -9.40
C GLU A 45 5.16 6.57 -8.98
N ASN A 46 4.87 6.02 -7.80
CA ASN A 46 5.68 4.96 -7.19
C ASN A 46 5.08 3.56 -7.32
N VAL A 47 3.78 3.46 -7.61
CA VAL A 47 3.04 2.20 -7.64
C VAL A 47 2.32 2.04 -8.96
N ASP A 48 2.50 0.87 -9.56
CA ASP A 48 1.80 0.49 -10.78
C ASP A 48 0.32 0.17 -10.48
N ASP A 49 -0.61 0.87 -11.15
CA ASP A 49 -2.05 0.67 -10.97
C ASP A 49 -2.52 -0.64 -11.62
N LYS A 50 -2.64 -1.66 -10.78
CA LYS A 50 -3.11 -3.00 -11.18
C LYS A 50 -4.46 -2.98 -11.90
N LYS A 51 -5.33 -1.99 -11.66
CA LYS A 51 -6.64 -1.89 -12.32
C LYS A 51 -6.55 -1.39 -13.76
N LEU A 52 -5.44 -0.75 -14.14
CA LEU A 52 -5.20 -0.29 -15.51
C LEU A 52 -4.52 -1.36 -16.37
N ARG A 53 -3.81 -2.32 -15.76
CA ARG A 53 -3.20 -3.47 -16.46
C ARG A 53 -4.18 -4.21 -17.36
N ASP A 54 -5.38 -4.47 -16.85
CA ASP A 54 -6.43 -5.20 -17.59
C ASP A 54 -7.07 -4.38 -18.72
N ARG A 55 -6.91 -3.04 -18.74
CA ARG A 55 -7.53 -2.14 -19.73
C ARG A 55 -6.66 -1.90 -20.95
N ASP A 56 -5.35 -1.88 -20.79
CA ASP A 56 -4.41 -1.57 -21.89
C ASP A 56 -4.01 -2.78 -22.74
N GLY A 57 -4.54 -3.98 -22.46
CA GLY A 57 -4.35 -5.16 -23.30
C GLY A 57 -2.89 -5.59 -23.46
N GLN A 58 -1.99 -5.12 -22.58
CA GLN A 58 -0.61 -5.58 -22.57
C GLN A 58 -0.54 -6.93 -21.87
N GLU A 59 -0.17 -7.92 -22.68
CA GLU A 59 0.02 -9.32 -22.36
C GLU A 59 0.76 -9.49 -21.03
N GLU A 60 0.15 -10.22 -20.10
CA GLU A 60 0.87 -10.92 -19.04
C GLU A 60 1.96 -11.78 -19.71
N PRO A 61 3.27 -11.56 -19.51
CA PRO A 61 4.19 -12.67 -19.65
C PRO A 61 3.84 -13.62 -18.52
N PHE A 62 3.13 -14.70 -18.88
CA PHE A 62 2.93 -15.87 -18.03
C PHE A 62 4.25 -16.15 -17.32
N ARG A 63 4.26 -16.02 -16.00
CA ARG A 63 5.39 -16.43 -15.18
C ARG A 63 5.35 -17.96 -15.15
N GLU A 64 5.96 -18.59 -16.16
CA GLU A 64 6.45 -19.95 -15.99
C GLU A 64 7.57 -19.93 -14.93
N GLU A 65 7.73 -21.06 -14.25
CA GLU A 65 8.72 -21.40 -13.21
C GLU A 65 8.17 -21.29 -11.77
N GLU A 66 8.00 -22.37 -11.00
CA GLU A 66 8.67 -23.68 -11.03
C GLU A 66 7.75 -24.81 -10.55
N GLU A 67 7.79 -25.94 -11.27
CA GLU A 67 7.68 -27.25 -10.65
C GLU A 67 8.81 -27.36 -9.61
N GLU A 68 8.49 -27.30 -8.32
CA GLU A 68 9.30 -28.00 -7.32
C GLU A 68 8.46 -29.16 -6.78
N GLU A 69 8.85 -30.36 -7.19
CA GLU A 69 8.46 -31.64 -6.59
C GLU A 69 8.73 -31.63 -5.08
N GLU A 70 7.72 -31.96 -4.27
CA GLU A 70 7.86 -32.89 -3.14
C GLU A 70 6.52 -33.60 -2.82
#